data_AF-A0A8K0SEE8-F1
#
_entry.id   AF-A0A8K0SEE8-F1
#
_cell.length_a   1.000
_cell.length_b   1.000
_cell.length_c   1.000
_cell.angle_alpha   90.00
_cell.angle_beta   90.00
_cell.angle_gamma   90.00
#
_symmetry.space_group_name_H-M   'P 1'
#
loop_
_entity.id
_entity.type
_entity.pdbx_description
1 polymer ?
#
loop_
_entity_poly.entity_id
_entity_poly.type
_entity_poly.pdbx_seq_one_letter_code
_entity_poly.pdbx_strand_id
1 'polypeptide(L)'
;MTFSTPQEGWEMDFQSDYHVLPIVPEITLRRMLKERHPSYHITQVAVESINLREFASKGHAKCEVADQGSFAYITTYQPSPKSRLQEGSDKGSLKQHVVFSVHRFAWSPSEQADAAETEFLLYSFQIRCNAPRAQPFEFILTPDTEELTSNGLDTKTEQLLKAVGDWQSQVHDEIYVYNGYWEKSQELWKAVESASWNDVCMDAATKQSIIDDIHGFFDSRDLYKDFKVPWKRGIIFHGLPGNGKTLSIKALMGDLHKRKDPSVSCLYVKTFENCRGESQAIRSIFTQARSMAPCLLVFEDLDSLVKEKTRSYFLNEVDGLEANDGILMIGSTNHLDKLDPALRDRPSRFDRKYHFKLPDLANRTAYAELWRKKIQATPLTDYPATASEEIAQLTEGFSFAYLNELFISVMLTMARRARTKDKGPSHPEAGQESGSDKAQQPEQAEGSQQQDDGLLAVFKQQVEVLKREMDTSTKPGGESVKTDDEGIVLVQRPAGSVHNRPLRTMMAV
;
A
#
# COMPACT_ATOMS: atom_id res chain seq x y z
N MET A 1 2.25 -44.56 40.74
CA MET A 1 3.27 -45.23 39.92
C MET A 1 4.63 -44.79 40.43
N THR A 2 5.40 -45.74 40.94
CA THR A 2 6.78 -45.57 41.43
C THR A 2 7.74 -45.42 40.25
N PHE A 3 8.60 -44.41 40.27
CA PHE A 3 9.69 -44.28 39.32
C PHE A 3 10.92 -45.05 39.83
N SER A 4 11.27 -46.14 39.15
CA SER A 4 12.56 -46.81 39.29
C SER A 4 13.51 -46.28 38.22
N THR A 5 14.72 -45.88 38.62
CA THR A 5 15.84 -45.55 37.74
C THR A 5 16.40 -46.80 37.06
N PRO A 6 16.68 -46.81 35.75
CA PRO A 6 17.48 -47.85 35.11
C PRO A 6 18.98 -47.51 35.16
N GLN A 7 19.78 -48.50 35.55
CA GLN A 7 21.23 -48.55 35.42
C GLN A 7 21.66 -48.77 33.96
N GLU A 8 22.90 -48.32 33.72
CA GLU A 8 23.78 -48.36 32.54
C GLU A 8 23.56 -49.42 31.45
N GLY A 9 23.77 -48.99 30.19
CA GLY A 9 24.04 -49.84 29.04
C GLY A 9 23.69 -49.16 27.70
N TRP A 10 24.59 -48.33 27.15
CA TRP A 10 24.42 -47.75 25.81
C TRP A 10 25.04 -48.66 24.74
N GLU A 11 24.21 -49.48 24.08
CA GLU A 11 24.44 -49.89 22.69
C GLU A 11 23.42 -49.13 21.83
N MET A 12 23.88 -48.15 21.04
CA MET A 12 23.01 -47.43 20.09
C MET A 12 22.87 -48.25 18.80
N ASP A 13 21.75 -48.95 18.70
CA ASP A 13 21.25 -49.49 17.45
C ASP A 13 20.69 -48.34 16.59
N PHE A 14 21.29 -48.09 15.42
CA PHE A 14 20.80 -47.11 14.44
C PHE A 14 19.66 -47.74 13.65
N GLN A 15 18.48 -47.86 14.25
CA GLN A 15 17.23 -48.09 13.52
C GLN A 15 16.19 -47.01 13.82
N SER A 16 15.46 -46.69 12.77
CA SER A 16 14.64 -45.52 12.54
C SER A 16 13.47 -45.35 13.52
N ASP A 17 13.50 -44.26 14.29
CA ASP A 17 12.30 -43.65 14.88
C ASP A 17 12.45 -42.12 14.87
N TYR A 18 12.30 -41.51 13.69
CA TYR A 18 12.14 -40.06 13.56
C TYR A 18 10.71 -39.65 13.92
N HIS A 19 10.34 -39.81 15.20
CA HIS A 19 9.32 -38.96 15.80
C HIS A 19 10.01 -37.73 16.41
N VAL A 20 10.57 -36.89 15.53
CA VAL A 20 11.00 -35.54 15.92
C VAL A 20 9.72 -34.78 16.22
N LEU A 21 9.38 -34.66 17.51
CA LEU A 21 8.45 -33.62 17.94
C LEU A 21 8.90 -32.31 17.28
N PRO A 22 8.03 -31.60 16.54
CA PRO A 22 8.43 -30.37 15.90
C PRO A 22 9.00 -29.46 16.99
N ILE A 23 10.27 -29.09 16.87
CA ILE A 23 10.92 -28.15 17.79
C ILE A 23 10.10 -26.87 17.70
N VAL A 24 9.32 -26.57 18.74
CA VAL A 24 8.55 -25.33 18.83
C VAL A 24 9.54 -24.25 19.27
N PRO A 25 9.99 -23.35 18.37
CA PRO A 25 11.12 -22.48 18.66
C PRO A 25 10.85 -21.55 19.85
N GLU A 26 9.58 -21.17 20.04
CA GLU A 26 9.12 -20.37 21.17
C GLU A 26 9.40 -21.03 22.53
N ILE A 27 9.10 -22.33 22.66
CA ILE A 27 9.31 -23.09 23.89
C ILE A 27 10.81 -23.23 24.17
N THR A 28 11.59 -23.53 23.12
CA THR A 28 13.05 -23.64 23.22
C THR A 28 13.68 -22.31 23.63
N LEU A 29 13.31 -21.21 22.99
CA LEU A 29 13.82 -19.88 23.32
C LEU A 29 13.45 -19.47 24.74
N ARG A 30 12.18 -19.67 25.15
CA ARG A 30 11.73 -19.37 26.51
C ARG A 30 12.54 -20.15 27.55
N ARG A 31 12.81 -21.43 27.30
CA ARG A 31 13.65 -22.25 28.18
C ARG A 31 15.07 -21.74 28.26
N MET A 32 15.71 -21.44 27.12
CA MET A 32 17.06 -20.89 27.07
C MET A 32 17.17 -19.56 27.82
N LEU A 33 16.16 -18.69 27.68
CA LEU A 33 16.11 -17.42 28.39
C LEU A 33 15.96 -17.63 29.90
N LYS A 34 15.13 -18.59 30.36
CA LYS A 34 14.98 -18.89 31.79
C LYS A 34 16.23 -19.53 32.39
N GLU A 35 16.93 -20.38 31.64
CA GLU A 35 18.22 -20.95 32.05
C GLU A 35 19.30 -19.87 32.18
N ARG A 36 19.33 -18.89 31.27
CA ARG A 36 20.28 -17.76 31.32
C ARG A 36 19.94 -16.73 32.40
N HIS A 37 18.65 -16.51 32.66
CA HIS A 37 18.14 -15.54 33.62
C HIS A 37 17.19 -16.19 34.63
N PRO A 38 17.70 -16.99 35.59
CA PRO A 38 16.86 -17.75 36.50
C PRO A 38 15.96 -16.88 37.37
N SER A 39 16.43 -15.67 37.73
CA SER A 39 15.75 -14.70 38.61
C SER A 39 14.90 -13.68 37.85
N TYR A 40 14.53 -13.97 36.60
CA TYR A 40 13.67 -13.09 35.80
C TYR A 40 12.37 -13.78 35.41
N HIS A 41 11.30 -12.99 35.45
CA HIS A 41 10.01 -13.33 34.87
C HIS A 41 10.06 -13.07 33.37
N ILE A 42 9.56 -14.02 32.56
CA ILE A 42 9.65 -13.97 31.10
C ILE A 42 8.25 -13.87 30.51
N THR A 43 7.98 -12.75 29.85
CA THR A 43 6.74 -12.52 29.10
C THR A 43 7.04 -12.51 27.61
N GLN A 44 6.35 -13.35 26.83
CA GLN A 44 6.41 -13.32 25.37
C GLN A 44 5.36 -12.34 24.85
N VAL A 45 5.73 -11.50 23.88
CA VAL A 45 4.82 -10.54 23.24
C VAL A 45 4.81 -10.73 21.73
N ALA A 46 3.63 -10.56 21.14
CA ALA A 46 3.49 -10.51 19.69
C ALA A 46 3.76 -9.08 19.21
N VAL A 47 4.85 -8.90 18.46
CA VAL A 47 5.30 -7.60 17.94
C VAL A 47 4.21 -6.89 17.10
N GLU A 48 3.35 -7.68 16.45
CA GLU A 48 2.21 -7.17 15.67
C GLU A 48 1.19 -6.41 16.54
N SER A 49 1.05 -6.81 17.80
CA SER A 49 0.11 -6.20 18.77
C SER A 49 0.78 -5.22 19.74
N ILE A 50 2.07 -5.40 20.02
CA ILE A 50 2.83 -4.63 21.01
C ILE A 50 4.20 -4.26 20.40
N ASN A 51 4.40 -2.98 20.04
CA ASN A 51 5.65 -2.50 19.43
C ASN A 51 6.46 -1.59 20.38
N LEU A 52 7.23 -2.23 21.26
CA LEU A 52 8.04 -1.56 22.28
C LEU A 52 9.11 -0.64 21.66
N ARG A 53 9.75 -1.07 20.58
CA ARG A 53 10.85 -0.32 19.95
C ARG A 53 10.36 0.97 19.32
N GLU A 54 9.19 0.92 18.67
CA GLU A 54 8.55 2.11 18.10
C GLU A 54 8.14 3.09 19.21
N PHE A 55 7.51 2.57 20.28
CA PHE A 55 7.14 3.35 21.46
C PHE A 55 8.34 4.10 22.06
N ALA A 56 9.49 3.42 22.22
CA ALA A 56 10.73 4.06 22.64
C ALA A 56 11.27 5.08 21.62
N SER A 57 11.27 4.74 20.32
CA SER A 57 11.75 5.65 19.27
C SER A 57 11.03 6.99 19.21
N LYS A 58 9.78 7.03 19.69
CA LYS A 58 8.91 8.21 19.73
C LYS A 58 9.06 9.00 21.05
N GLY A 59 9.97 8.58 21.92
CA GLY A 59 10.37 9.29 23.13
C GLY A 59 9.65 8.85 24.40
N HIS A 60 8.77 7.85 24.34
CA HIS A 60 8.00 7.40 25.51
C HIS A 60 8.78 6.43 26.42
N ALA A 61 9.92 5.90 25.96
CA ALA A 61 10.81 5.03 26.72
C ALA A 61 12.24 5.13 26.18
N LYS A 62 13.24 4.73 26.98
CA LYS A 62 14.62 4.58 26.53
C LYS A 62 14.84 3.15 26.08
N CYS A 63 15.47 2.95 24.92
CA CYS A 63 15.79 1.63 24.40
C CYS A 63 17.20 1.64 23.82
N GLU A 64 18.12 0.96 24.51
CA GLU A 64 19.55 0.93 24.17
C GLU A 64 20.04 -0.51 24.05
N VAL A 65 21.01 -0.76 23.19
CA VAL A 65 21.58 -2.11 23.04
C VAL A 65 22.30 -2.51 24.34
N ALA A 66 22.01 -3.70 24.85
CA ALA A 66 22.46 -4.11 26.18
C ALA A 66 23.99 -4.34 26.28
N ASP A 67 24.62 -4.88 25.22
CA ASP A 67 26.07 -5.03 25.08
C ASP A 67 26.51 -5.18 23.61
N GLN A 68 27.83 -5.09 23.34
CA GLN A 68 28.40 -5.13 21.98
C GLN A 68 28.29 -6.49 21.27
N GLY A 69 27.91 -7.57 21.97
CA GLY A 69 27.73 -8.92 21.42
C GLY A 69 26.26 -9.36 21.32
N SER A 70 25.34 -8.51 21.79
CA SER A 70 23.92 -8.79 21.94
C SER A 70 23.13 -8.46 20.69
N PHE A 71 23.72 -8.56 19.51
CA PHE A 71 23.01 -8.37 18.25
C PHE A 71 23.60 -9.22 17.14
N ALA A 72 22.73 -9.72 16.27
CA ALA A 72 23.10 -10.32 14.99
C ALA A 72 22.28 -9.65 13.89
N TYR A 73 22.96 -9.21 12.83
CA TYR A 73 22.33 -8.59 11.67
C TYR A 73 22.56 -9.43 10.42
N ILE A 74 21.56 -9.47 9.54
CA ILE A 74 21.75 -9.80 8.13
C ILE A 74 21.91 -8.49 7.38
N THR A 75 23.07 -8.27 6.79
CA THR A 75 23.31 -7.12 5.92
C THR A 75 22.90 -7.47 4.50
N THR A 76 22.01 -6.68 3.91
CA THR A 76 21.63 -6.73 2.50
C THR A 76 22.11 -5.47 1.80
N TYR A 77 22.47 -5.59 0.51
CA TYR A 77 22.75 -4.42 -0.32
C TYR A 77 21.49 -4.08 -1.11
N GLN A 78 20.93 -2.90 -0.86
CA GLN A 78 19.82 -2.38 -1.66
C GLN A 78 20.37 -1.40 -2.70
N PRO A 79 20.41 -1.76 -3.99
CA PRO A 79 20.88 -0.86 -5.03
C PRO A 79 19.95 0.36 -5.15
N SER A 80 20.53 1.54 -5.36
CA SER A 80 19.79 2.75 -5.65
C SER A 80 19.09 2.60 -7.01
N PRO A 81 17.82 3.04 -7.16
CA PRO A 81 17.19 3.07 -8.47
C PRO A 81 18.07 3.86 -9.45
N LYS A 82 18.41 3.24 -10.59
CA LYS A 82 19.37 3.80 -11.57
C LYS A 82 19.02 5.23 -12.02
N SER A 83 17.75 5.64 -11.93
CA SER A 83 17.24 6.96 -12.29
C SER A 83 17.69 8.11 -11.37
N ARG A 84 18.25 7.84 -10.19
CA ARG A 84 18.81 8.86 -9.27
C ARG A 84 20.34 8.92 -9.26
N LEU A 85 21.00 8.13 -10.12
CA LEU A 85 22.46 8.12 -10.21
C LEU A 85 22.95 9.38 -10.94
N GLN A 86 23.12 10.49 -10.23
CA GLN A 86 24.07 11.51 -10.66
C GLN A 86 25.48 10.90 -10.61
N GLU A 87 26.38 11.26 -11.53
CA GLU A 87 27.79 10.86 -11.45
C GLU A 87 28.35 11.29 -10.09
N GLY A 88 28.76 10.31 -9.27
CA GLY A 88 29.24 10.52 -7.90
C GLY A 88 28.25 10.21 -6.77
N SER A 89 26.99 9.88 -7.06
CA SER A 89 26.02 9.47 -6.04
C SER A 89 26.15 8.00 -5.62
N ASP A 90 25.78 7.71 -4.38
CA ASP A 90 25.93 6.38 -3.78
C ASP A 90 25.07 5.32 -4.51
N LYS A 91 25.73 4.24 -4.96
CA LYS A 91 25.16 3.23 -5.87
C LYS A 91 24.12 2.34 -5.19
N GLY A 92 24.00 2.45 -3.88
CA GLY A 92 23.05 1.71 -3.06
C GLY A 92 23.28 2.01 -1.59
N SER A 93 22.56 1.31 -0.74
CA SER A 93 22.75 1.38 0.70
C SER A 93 22.83 -0.03 1.27
N LEU A 94 23.71 -0.21 2.25
CA LEU A 94 23.67 -1.41 3.09
C LEU A 94 22.50 -1.25 4.06
N LYS A 95 21.59 -2.23 4.04
CA LYS A 95 20.52 -2.35 5.03
C LYS A 95 20.80 -3.50 5.96
N GLN A 96 20.73 -3.25 7.25
CA GLN A 96 20.89 -4.29 8.27
C GLN A 96 19.50 -4.70 8.78
N HIS A 97 19.22 -6.00 8.72
CA HIS A 97 18.04 -6.60 9.29
C HIS A 97 18.42 -7.31 10.59
N VAL A 98 17.81 -6.93 11.70
CA VAL A 98 18.05 -7.55 13.00
C VAL A 98 17.56 -9.00 12.96
N VAL A 99 18.44 -9.97 13.16
CA VAL A 99 18.12 -11.39 13.40
C VAL A 99 17.93 -11.65 14.88
N PHE A 100 18.76 -11.02 15.69
CA PHE A 100 18.76 -11.14 17.13
C PHE A 100 19.19 -9.80 17.72
N SER A 101 18.57 -9.38 18.81
CA SER A 101 19.02 -8.22 19.58
C SER A 101 18.57 -8.30 21.03
N VAL A 102 19.43 -7.85 21.95
CA VAL A 102 19.06 -7.59 23.34
C VAL A 102 19.16 -6.10 23.62
N HIS A 103 18.09 -5.53 24.15
CA HIS A 103 18.04 -4.12 24.55
C HIS A 103 17.75 -4.00 26.04
N ARG A 104 18.35 -2.98 26.67
CA ARG A 104 17.87 -2.43 27.93
C ARG A 104 16.77 -1.45 27.61
N PHE A 105 15.59 -1.71 28.15
CA PHE A 105 14.41 -0.93 27.93
C PHE A 105 14.01 -0.29 29.26
N ALA A 106 14.05 1.03 29.34
CA ALA A 106 13.76 1.76 30.57
C ALA A 106 12.50 2.60 30.37
N TRP A 107 11.52 2.42 31.25
CA TRP A 107 10.20 3.06 31.13
C TRP A 107 9.63 3.41 32.50
N SER A 108 8.84 4.49 32.54
CA SER A 108 8.13 4.97 33.71
C SER A 108 6.64 5.16 33.39
N PRO A 109 5.72 4.79 34.30
CA PRO A 109 4.28 4.98 34.10
C PRO A 109 3.83 6.46 34.13
N SER A 110 4.70 7.39 34.54
CA SER A 110 4.43 8.83 34.54
C SER A 110 5.56 9.60 33.85
N GLU A 111 5.20 10.60 33.05
CA GLU A 111 6.15 11.52 32.39
C GLU A 111 6.77 12.54 33.37
N GLN A 112 6.40 12.51 34.65
CA GLN A 112 7.01 13.34 35.68
C GLN A 112 8.44 12.88 35.99
N ALA A 113 9.36 13.84 36.11
CA ALA A 113 10.80 13.58 36.27
C ALA A 113 11.19 12.74 37.52
N ASP A 114 10.30 12.65 38.51
CA ASP A 114 10.54 11.93 39.78
C ASP A 114 9.96 10.50 39.81
N ALA A 115 9.33 10.04 38.71
CA ALA A 115 8.74 8.72 38.66
C ALA A 115 9.82 7.63 38.50
N ALA A 116 9.73 6.57 39.32
CA ALA A 116 10.72 5.50 39.34
C ALA A 116 10.76 4.74 38.01
N GLU A 117 11.86 4.91 37.28
CA GLU A 117 12.11 4.23 36.02
C GLU A 117 12.33 2.72 36.27
N THR A 118 11.57 1.88 35.58
CA THR A 118 11.74 0.43 35.61
C THR A 118 12.55 0.00 34.40
N GLU A 119 13.60 -0.78 34.65
CA GLU A 119 14.40 -1.40 33.60
C GLU A 119 13.90 -2.81 33.28
N PHE A 120 13.84 -3.10 31.98
CA PHE A 120 13.46 -4.37 31.39
C PHE A 120 14.57 -4.83 30.43
N LEU A 121 14.72 -6.13 30.25
CA LEU A 121 15.54 -6.69 29.17
C LEU A 121 14.64 -7.15 28.04
N LEU A 122 14.80 -6.56 26.86
CA LEU A 122 14.03 -6.90 25.66
C LEU A 122 14.87 -7.77 24.73
N TYR A 123 14.47 -9.03 24.59
CA TYR A 123 15.06 -9.98 23.65
C TYR A 123 14.21 -10.06 22.38
N SER A 124 14.76 -9.65 21.23
CA SER A 124 14.10 -9.77 19.93
C SER A 124 14.80 -10.82 19.07
N PHE A 125 14.02 -11.72 18.46
CA PHE A 125 14.49 -12.76 17.55
C PHE A 125 13.71 -12.69 16.23
N GLN A 126 14.35 -12.90 15.10
CA GLN A 126 13.69 -13.19 13.83
C GLN A 126 13.95 -14.63 13.42
N ILE A 127 12.92 -15.45 13.45
CA ILE A 127 13.02 -16.88 13.15
C ILE A 127 12.22 -17.19 11.89
N ARG A 128 12.81 -17.95 10.97
CA ARG A 128 12.08 -18.53 9.84
C ARG A 128 11.52 -19.89 10.24
N CYS A 129 10.22 -19.94 10.58
CA CYS A 129 9.53 -21.16 10.95
C CYS A 129 8.62 -21.61 9.79
N ASN A 130 9.13 -22.40 8.83
CA ASN A 130 8.37 -22.96 7.69
C ASN A 130 7.43 -21.99 6.92
N ALA A 131 7.65 -20.69 7.10
CA ALA A 131 6.90 -19.61 6.49
C ALA A 131 7.82 -18.90 5.48
N PRO A 132 7.28 -18.36 4.39
CA PRO A 132 8.05 -17.64 3.38
C PRO A 132 8.74 -16.37 3.92
N ARG A 133 8.40 -15.91 5.13
CA ARG A 133 9.04 -14.77 5.81
C ARG A 133 9.34 -15.09 7.28
N ALA A 134 10.40 -14.47 7.81
CA ALA A 134 10.76 -14.60 9.23
C ALA A 134 9.69 -13.93 10.11
N GLN A 135 9.32 -14.58 11.21
CA GLN A 135 8.42 -14.00 12.21
C GLN A 135 9.26 -13.44 13.38
N PRO A 136 8.98 -12.20 13.81
CA PRO A 136 9.64 -11.63 14.97
C PRO A 136 9.02 -12.19 16.27
N PHE A 137 9.88 -12.58 17.21
CA PHE A 137 9.52 -12.95 18.57
C PHE A 137 10.18 -11.96 19.52
N GLU A 138 9.40 -11.38 20.43
CA GLU A 138 9.93 -10.52 21.48
C GLU A 138 9.60 -11.08 22.86
N PHE A 139 10.60 -11.05 23.75
CA PHE A 139 10.46 -11.46 25.14
C PHE A 139 10.90 -10.31 26.04
N ILE A 140 10.02 -9.94 26.96
CA ILE A 140 10.28 -8.99 28.03
C ILE A 140 10.71 -9.78 29.25
N LEU A 141 11.91 -9.47 29.74
CA LEU A 141 12.46 -10.01 30.96
C LEU A 141 12.42 -8.93 32.03
N THR A 142 11.72 -9.25 33.12
CA THR A 142 11.58 -8.37 34.29
C THR A 142 12.13 -9.12 35.50
N PRO A 143 12.94 -8.52 36.39
CA PRO A 143 13.39 -9.19 37.60
C PRO A 143 12.19 -9.78 38.35
N ASP A 144 12.30 -11.03 38.81
CA ASP A 144 11.20 -11.72 39.48
C ASP A 144 10.71 -10.87 40.67
N THR A 145 9.48 -10.39 40.57
CA THR A 145 8.74 -9.81 41.69
C THR A 145 7.78 -10.87 42.23
N GLU A 146 7.55 -10.93 43.54
CA GLU A 146 6.59 -11.88 44.12
C GLU A 146 5.12 -11.55 43.77
N GLU A 147 4.88 -10.47 43.02
CA GLU A 147 3.57 -9.91 42.70
C GLU A 147 3.18 -10.15 41.24
N LEU A 148 2.68 -11.36 40.97
CA LEU A 148 2.05 -11.69 39.69
C LEU A 148 0.58 -11.26 39.68
N THR A 149 0.14 -10.73 38.54
CA THR A 149 -1.26 -10.41 38.24
C THR A 149 -2.10 -11.70 38.10
N SER A 150 -3.43 -11.56 38.07
CA SER A 150 -4.34 -12.69 37.83
C SER A 150 -4.11 -13.43 36.51
N ASN A 151 -3.46 -12.75 35.55
CA ASN A 151 -3.11 -13.31 34.23
C ASN A 151 -1.71 -13.97 34.22
N GLY A 152 -1.04 -14.04 35.38
CA GLY A 152 0.30 -14.62 35.51
C GLY A 152 1.43 -13.73 34.95
N LEU A 153 1.16 -12.46 34.67
CA LEU A 153 2.15 -11.47 34.27
C LEU A 153 2.72 -10.75 35.49
N ASP A 154 4.00 -10.40 35.44
CA ASP A 154 4.59 -9.41 36.35
C ASP A 154 3.85 -8.06 36.24
N THR A 155 3.58 -7.42 37.38
CA THR A 155 2.75 -6.21 37.47
C THR A 155 3.34 -5.02 36.69
N LYS A 156 4.67 -4.84 36.70
CA LYS A 156 5.33 -3.75 35.96
C LYS A 156 5.27 -3.99 34.45
N THR A 157 5.41 -5.25 34.06
CA THR A 157 5.27 -5.68 32.67
C THR A 157 3.85 -5.43 32.17
N GLU A 158 2.82 -5.75 32.95
CA GLU A 158 1.43 -5.48 32.57
C GLU A 158 1.17 -3.97 32.37
N GLN A 159 1.70 -3.13 33.26
CA GLN A 159 1.58 -1.67 33.13
C GLN A 159 2.23 -1.15 31.85
N LEU A 160 3.45 -1.61 31.54
CA LEU A 160 4.14 -1.27 30.30
C LEU A 160 3.32 -1.68 29.08
N LEU A 161 2.80 -2.92 29.07
CA LEU A 161 2.01 -3.44 27.95
C LEU A 161 0.71 -2.66 27.74
N LYS A 162 0.03 -2.26 28.82
CA LYS A 162 -1.14 -1.39 28.74
C LYS A 162 -0.79 -0.02 28.18
N ALA A 163 0.28 0.62 28.67
CA ALA A 163 0.69 1.93 28.17
C ALA A 163 1.09 1.90 26.69
N VAL A 164 1.81 0.86 26.26
CA VAL A 164 2.19 0.67 24.85
C VAL A 164 0.95 0.38 24.00
N GLY A 165 0.03 -0.45 24.48
CA GLY A 165 -1.23 -0.75 23.79
C GLY A 165 -2.12 0.50 23.65
N ASP A 166 -2.27 1.27 24.72
CA ASP A 166 -3.02 2.53 24.73
C ASP A 166 -2.39 3.52 23.76
N TRP A 167 -1.06 3.66 23.75
CA TRP A 167 -0.35 4.51 22.80
C TRP A 167 -0.55 4.04 21.35
N GLN A 168 -0.35 2.75 21.06
CA GLN A 168 -0.53 2.21 19.70
C GLN A 168 -1.98 2.29 19.19
N SER A 169 -2.95 2.36 20.11
CA SER A 169 -4.35 2.55 19.77
C SER A 169 -4.65 3.98 19.29
N GLN A 170 -3.78 4.95 19.60
CA GLN A 170 -3.92 6.32 19.14
C GLN A 170 -3.49 6.44 17.68
N VAL A 171 -4.11 7.39 16.98
CA VAL A 171 -3.81 7.64 15.58
C VAL A 171 -2.49 8.39 15.50
N HIS A 172 -1.43 7.69 15.09
CA HIS A 172 -0.15 8.30 14.74
C HIS A 172 -0.19 8.82 13.30
N ASP A 173 0.79 9.64 12.90
CA ASP A 173 1.03 10.15 11.54
C ASP A 173 1.40 9.03 10.53
N GLU A 174 0.60 7.95 10.51
CA GLU A 174 0.85 6.67 9.87
C GLU A 174 -0.49 5.99 9.53
N ILE A 175 -0.54 5.24 8.41
CA ILE A 175 -1.72 4.47 8.00
C ILE A 175 -1.41 2.98 8.11
N TYR A 176 -2.33 2.19 8.67
CA TYR A 176 -2.23 0.74 8.65
C TYR A 176 -2.51 0.20 7.25
N VAL A 177 -1.54 -0.52 6.70
CA VAL A 177 -1.61 -1.14 5.38
C VAL A 177 -1.51 -2.66 5.54
N TYR A 178 -2.42 -3.40 4.90
CA TYR A 178 -2.34 -4.84 4.83
C TYR A 178 -1.71 -5.28 3.51
N ASN A 179 -0.53 -5.91 3.59
CA ASN A 179 0.20 -6.48 2.45
C ASN A 179 0.70 -7.91 2.76
N GLY A 180 -0.25 -8.76 3.16
CA GLY A 180 -0.02 -10.10 3.72
C GLY A 180 0.29 -10.13 5.21
N TYR A 181 0.57 -8.97 5.80
CA TYR A 181 0.54 -8.67 7.23
C TYR A 181 0.22 -7.18 7.40
N TRP A 182 -0.12 -6.76 8.62
CA TRP A 182 -0.33 -5.35 8.95
C TRP A 182 1.01 -4.64 9.16
N GLU A 183 1.18 -3.52 8.46
CA GLU A 183 2.32 -2.62 8.61
C GLU A 183 1.83 -1.17 8.71
N LYS A 184 2.52 -0.33 9.48
CA LYS A 184 2.27 1.10 9.49
C LYS A 184 3.07 1.77 8.37
N SER A 185 2.40 2.53 7.50
CA SER A 185 2.99 3.17 6.33
C SER A 185 3.02 4.69 6.47
N GLN A 186 4.20 5.25 6.75
CA GLN A 186 4.43 6.70 6.72
C GLN A 186 4.43 7.26 5.28
N GLU A 187 4.79 6.43 4.29
CA GLU A 187 4.73 6.84 2.88
C GLU A 187 3.28 7.06 2.43
N LEU A 188 2.38 6.12 2.75
CA LEU A 188 0.96 6.30 2.46
C LEU A 188 0.39 7.47 3.26
N TRP A 189 0.81 7.65 4.51
CA TRP A 189 0.42 8.81 5.31
C TRP A 189 0.75 10.14 4.62
N LYS A 190 1.99 10.35 4.15
CA LYS A 190 2.35 11.58 3.42
C LYS A 190 1.50 11.81 2.18
N ALA A 191 1.10 10.73 1.48
CA ALA A 191 0.21 10.81 0.33
C ALA A 191 -1.26 11.12 0.72
N VAL A 192 -1.69 10.74 1.92
CA VAL A 192 -3.01 11.04 2.49
C VAL A 192 -3.04 12.48 3.00
N GLU A 193 -2.02 12.90 3.74
CA GLU A 193 -1.87 14.25 4.30
C GLU A 193 -1.85 15.34 3.22
N SER A 194 -1.21 15.05 2.09
CA SER A 194 -1.15 15.96 0.94
C SER A 194 -2.40 15.98 0.07
N ALA A 195 -3.36 15.08 0.29
CA ALA A 195 -4.59 15.01 -0.50
C ALA A 195 -5.73 15.78 0.18
N SER A 196 -6.43 16.62 -0.58
CA SER A 196 -7.59 17.36 -0.11
C SER A 196 -8.82 17.14 -1.01
N TRP A 197 -10.01 17.29 -0.44
CA TRP A 197 -11.26 17.36 -1.21
C TRP A 197 -11.27 18.50 -2.23
N ASN A 198 -10.41 19.52 -2.06
CA ASN A 198 -10.20 20.59 -3.03
C ASN A 198 -9.50 20.10 -4.31
N ASP A 199 -8.69 19.05 -4.22
CA ASP A 199 -7.98 18.46 -5.36
C ASP A 199 -8.88 17.51 -6.17
N VAL A 200 -10.01 17.11 -5.58
CA VAL A 200 -10.97 16.20 -6.19
C VAL A 200 -11.98 16.99 -7.03
N CYS A 201 -11.78 17.02 -8.34
CA CYS A 201 -12.75 17.58 -9.28
C CYS A 201 -13.91 16.60 -9.47
N MET A 202 -15.10 16.97 -9.00
CA MET A 202 -16.35 16.23 -9.22
C MET A 202 -17.54 17.16 -8.97
N ASP A 203 -18.73 16.69 -9.36
CA ASP A 203 -20.00 17.34 -9.03
C ASP A 203 -20.11 17.64 -7.52
N ALA A 204 -20.43 18.90 -7.19
CA ALA A 204 -20.44 19.39 -5.82
C ALA A 204 -21.48 18.67 -4.95
N ALA A 205 -22.66 18.35 -5.51
CA ALA A 205 -23.70 17.63 -4.79
C ALA A 205 -23.27 16.19 -4.48
N THR A 206 -22.64 15.51 -5.44
CA THR A 206 -22.07 14.16 -5.26
C THR A 206 -20.96 14.17 -4.21
N LYS A 207 -20.05 15.16 -4.29
CA LYS A 207 -18.96 15.33 -3.29
C LYS A 207 -19.52 15.49 -1.88
N GLN A 208 -20.48 16.40 -1.71
CA GLN A 208 -21.08 16.67 -0.41
C GLN A 208 -21.84 15.45 0.10
N SER A 209 -22.57 14.74 -0.77
CA SER A 209 -23.26 13.50 -0.39
C SER A 209 -22.31 12.41 0.12
N ILE A 210 -21.11 12.26 -0.47
CA ILE A 210 -20.11 11.30 0.02
C ILE A 210 -19.61 11.71 1.41
N ILE A 211 -19.28 12.99 1.58
CA ILE A 211 -18.80 13.54 2.85
C ILE A 211 -19.86 13.35 3.94
N ASP A 212 -21.11 13.75 3.68
CA ASP A 212 -22.21 13.69 4.64
C ASP A 212 -22.58 12.25 5.02
N ASP A 213 -22.61 11.30 4.07
CA ASP A 213 -22.95 9.90 4.36
C ASP A 213 -21.88 9.25 5.25
N ILE A 214 -20.61 9.60 5.07
CA ILE A 214 -19.49 9.03 5.83
C ILE A 214 -19.34 9.69 7.20
N HIS A 215 -19.33 11.02 7.26
CA HIS A 215 -19.28 11.72 8.56
C HIS A 215 -20.53 11.44 9.38
N GLY A 216 -21.70 11.52 8.76
CA GLY A 216 -22.97 11.21 9.40
C GLY A 216 -23.05 9.78 9.93
N PHE A 217 -22.42 8.80 9.27
CA PHE A 217 -22.30 7.44 9.80
C PHE A 217 -21.56 7.40 11.14
N PHE A 218 -20.41 8.07 11.25
CA PHE A 218 -19.62 8.08 12.48
C PHE A 218 -20.26 8.93 13.58
N ASP A 219 -20.93 10.02 13.21
CA ASP A 219 -21.64 10.91 14.14
C ASP A 219 -22.92 10.27 14.72
N SER A 220 -23.52 9.32 14.01
CA SER A 220 -24.81 8.73 14.36
C SER A 220 -24.73 7.48 15.25
N ARG A 221 -23.60 7.22 15.92
CA ARG A 221 -23.39 6.00 16.75
C ARG A 221 -24.56 5.73 17.70
N ASP A 222 -24.98 6.73 18.46
CA ASP A 222 -26.05 6.59 19.46
C ASP A 222 -27.40 6.29 18.79
N LEU A 223 -27.66 6.87 17.61
CA LEU A 223 -28.86 6.57 16.83
C LEU A 223 -28.88 5.10 16.40
N TYR A 224 -27.78 4.53 15.90
CA TYR A 224 -27.73 3.09 15.58
C TYR A 224 -28.04 2.22 16.81
N LYS A 225 -27.47 2.59 17.96
CA LYS A 225 -27.66 1.90 19.24
C LYS A 225 -29.12 1.97 19.72
N ASP A 226 -29.73 3.14 19.69
CA ASP A 226 -31.11 3.38 20.16
C ASP A 226 -32.14 2.62 19.32
N PHE A 227 -31.94 2.61 17.99
CA PHE A 227 -32.79 1.88 17.06
C PHE A 227 -32.45 0.39 16.96
N LYS A 228 -31.43 -0.10 17.68
CA LYS A 228 -30.95 -1.49 17.67
C LYS A 228 -30.61 -1.99 16.26
N VAL A 229 -30.07 -1.10 15.43
CA VAL A 229 -29.62 -1.40 14.06
C VAL A 229 -28.10 -1.62 14.09
N PRO A 230 -27.56 -2.61 13.36
CA PRO A 230 -26.11 -2.78 13.28
C PRO A 230 -25.41 -1.51 12.80
N TRP A 231 -24.45 -0.99 13.59
CA TRP A 231 -23.66 0.19 13.21
C TRP A 231 -22.53 -0.22 12.27
N LYS A 232 -22.90 -0.60 11.05
CA LYS A 232 -21.97 -0.90 9.96
C LYS A 232 -22.44 -0.28 8.64
N ARG A 233 -21.49 0.04 7.77
CA ARG A 233 -21.77 0.61 6.45
C ARG A 233 -20.79 0.07 5.42
N GLY A 234 -21.26 -0.22 4.22
CA GLY A 234 -20.38 -0.42 3.06
C GLY A 234 -20.73 0.51 1.92
N ILE A 235 -19.69 1.09 1.31
CA ILE A 235 -19.78 2.01 0.18
C ILE A 235 -18.90 1.49 -0.96
N ILE A 236 -19.41 1.51 -2.20
CA ILE A 236 -18.63 1.21 -3.40
C ILE A 236 -18.39 2.49 -4.19
N PHE A 237 -17.12 2.77 -4.50
CA PHE A 237 -16.71 3.74 -5.51
C PHE A 237 -16.46 3.00 -6.83
N HIS A 238 -17.28 3.26 -7.83
CA HIS A 238 -17.14 2.59 -9.13
C HIS A 238 -17.08 3.58 -10.29
N GLY A 239 -16.51 3.16 -11.42
CA GLY A 239 -16.41 3.97 -12.63
C GLY A 239 -15.11 3.69 -13.38
N LEU A 240 -14.93 4.30 -14.53
CA LEU A 240 -13.74 4.08 -15.36
C LEU A 240 -12.44 4.46 -14.62
N PRO A 241 -11.30 3.82 -14.95
CA PRO A 241 -10.02 4.14 -14.34
C PRO A 241 -9.62 5.61 -14.61
N GLY A 242 -8.88 6.20 -13.67
CA GLY A 242 -8.37 7.57 -13.82
C GLY A 242 -9.36 8.70 -13.53
N ASN A 243 -10.51 8.42 -12.91
CA ASN A 243 -11.52 9.44 -12.56
C ASN A 243 -11.55 9.80 -11.05
N GLY A 244 -10.44 9.63 -10.33
CA GLY A 244 -10.31 10.19 -8.97
C GLY A 244 -10.85 9.34 -7.82
N LYS A 245 -11.19 8.06 -8.03
CA LYS A 245 -11.61 7.12 -6.95
C LYS A 245 -10.57 7.04 -5.82
N THR A 246 -9.33 6.70 -6.16
CA THR A 246 -8.20 6.59 -5.20
C THR A 246 -7.86 7.93 -4.55
N LEU A 247 -7.93 9.03 -5.30
CA LEU A 247 -7.69 10.37 -4.74
C LEU A 247 -8.76 10.75 -3.71
N SER A 248 -10.03 10.41 -3.98
CA SER A 248 -11.14 10.66 -3.05
C SER A 248 -11.01 9.85 -1.77
N ILE A 249 -10.56 8.59 -1.88
CA ILE A 249 -10.24 7.74 -0.71
C ILE A 249 -9.13 8.40 0.13
N LYS A 250 -8.04 8.88 -0.50
CA LYS A 250 -6.96 9.55 0.22
C LYS A 250 -7.42 10.83 0.91
N ALA A 251 -8.17 11.68 0.20
CA ALA A 251 -8.75 12.90 0.76
C ALA A 251 -9.65 12.60 1.96
N LEU A 252 -10.49 11.56 1.85
CA LEU A 252 -11.35 11.11 2.95
C LEU A 252 -10.55 10.60 4.14
N MET A 253 -9.53 9.77 3.93
CA MET A 253 -8.68 9.27 5.02
C MET A 253 -8.02 10.41 5.79
N GLY A 254 -7.52 11.44 5.07
CA GLY A 254 -6.91 12.62 5.68
C GLY A 254 -7.90 13.51 6.41
N ASP A 255 -9.14 13.56 5.93
CA ASP A 255 -10.25 14.28 6.58
C ASP A 255 -10.71 13.57 7.86
N LEU A 256 -10.88 12.25 7.82
CA LEU A 256 -11.24 11.43 8.98
C LEU A 256 -10.15 11.41 10.05
N HIS A 257 -8.88 11.43 9.66
CA HIS A 257 -7.76 11.50 10.62
C HIS A 257 -7.80 12.77 11.47
N LYS A 258 -8.32 13.89 10.94
CA LYS A 258 -8.45 15.15 11.70
C LYS A 258 -9.55 15.11 12.75
N ARG A 259 -10.46 14.12 12.69
CA ARG A 259 -11.55 13.97 13.65
C ARG A 259 -11.00 13.53 15.00
N LYS A 260 -11.54 14.12 16.07
CA LYS A 260 -11.19 13.77 17.45
C LYS A 260 -12.30 12.98 18.17
N ASP A 261 -13.55 13.14 17.74
CA ASP A 261 -14.70 12.51 18.38
C ASP A 261 -15.75 12.01 17.36
N PRO A 262 -15.98 10.69 17.25
CA PRO A 262 -14.99 9.68 17.60
C PRO A 262 -13.72 9.86 16.77
N SER A 263 -12.57 9.50 17.35
CA SER A 263 -11.36 9.23 16.57
C SER A 263 -11.63 8.06 15.62
N VAL A 264 -11.24 8.19 14.35
CA VAL A 264 -11.48 7.17 13.32
C VAL A 264 -10.16 6.65 12.76
N SER A 265 -9.89 5.37 13.00
CA SER A 265 -8.72 4.70 12.45
C SER A 265 -8.91 4.39 10.96
N CYS A 266 -7.86 4.54 10.15
CA CYS A 266 -7.89 4.20 8.73
C CYS A 266 -7.03 2.97 8.43
N LEU A 267 -7.67 1.94 7.87
CA LEU A 267 -7.06 0.67 7.49
C LEU A 267 -7.14 0.52 5.97
N TYR A 268 -6.04 0.16 5.32
CA TYR A 268 -5.95 0.07 3.86
C TYR A 268 -5.44 -1.30 3.41
N VAL A 269 -6.23 -2.01 2.60
CA VAL A 269 -5.94 -3.40 2.20
C VAL A 269 -5.47 -3.46 0.75
N LYS A 270 -4.26 -4.01 0.52
CA LYS A 270 -3.69 -4.21 -0.82
C LYS A 270 -3.89 -5.60 -1.40
N THR A 271 -4.01 -6.61 -0.55
CA THR A 271 -4.07 -8.02 -0.98
C THR A 271 -4.75 -8.89 0.08
N PHE A 272 -5.33 -10.01 -0.35
CA PHE A 272 -5.75 -11.10 0.55
C PHE A 272 -4.72 -12.23 0.63
N GLU A 273 -3.56 -12.10 0.01
CA GLU A 273 -2.52 -13.13 0.02
C GLU A 273 -1.69 -13.04 1.29
N ASN A 274 -1.56 -14.14 2.04
CA ASN A 274 -0.61 -14.26 3.14
C ASN A 274 0.01 -15.68 3.21
N CYS A 275 0.96 -15.87 4.12
CA CYS A 275 1.62 -17.17 4.30
C CYS A 275 0.74 -18.28 4.90
N ARG A 276 -0.41 -17.92 5.49
CA ARG A 276 -1.35 -18.83 6.16
C ARG A 276 -2.59 -19.15 5.31
N GLY A 277 -2.64 -18.64 4.08
CA GLY A 277 -3.78 -18.76 3.17
C GLY A 277 -4.75 -17.59 3.23
N GLU A 278 -5.44 -17.35 2.11
CA GLU A 278 -6.29 -16.17 1.92
C GLU A 278 -7.48 -16.09 2.88
N SER A 279 -8.00 -17.23 3.34
CA SER A 279 -9.06 -17.25 4.36
C SER A 279 -8.59 -16.66 5.69
N GLN A 280 -7.40 -17.05 6.13
CA GLN A 280 -6.78 -16.51 7.35
C GLN A 280 -6.40 -15.04 7.17
N ALA A 281 -6.01 -14.63 5.95
CA ALA A 281 -5.74 -13.24 5.63
C ALA A 281 -6.98 -12.37 5.84
N ILE A 282 -8.08 -12.74 5.20
CA ILE A 282 -9.36 -12.03 5.30
C ILE A 282 -9.80 -11.97 6.77
N ARG A 283 -9.74 -13.09 7.50
CA ARG A 283 -10.05 -13.10 8.94
C ARG A 283 -9.19 -12.13 9.72
N SER A 284 -7.88 -12.13 9.52
CA SER A 284 -6.95 -11.22 10.21
C SER A 284 -7.21 -9.74 9.90
N ILE A 285 -7.68 -9.43 8.70
CA ILE A 285 -8.05 -8.06 8.30
C ILE A 285 -9.25 -7.59 9.12
N PHE A 286 -10.31 -8.40 9.19
CA PHE A 286 -11.52 -8.04 9.92
C PHE A 286 -11.32 -8.07 11.43
N THR A 287 -10.48 -8.97 11.97
CA THR A 287 -10.10 -8.94 13.39
C THR A 287 -9.43 -7.62 13.78
N GLN A 288 -8.50 -7.11 12.95
CA GLN A 288 -7.87 -5.81 13.18
C GLN A 288 -8.88 -4.66 13.03
N ALA A 289 -9.79 -4.73 12.06
CA ALA A 289 -10.82 -3.71 11.91
C ALA A 289 -11.76 -3.65 13.12
N ARG A 290 -12.14 -4.80 13.70
CA ARG A 290 -12.93 -4.86 14.93
C ARG A 290 -12.19 -4.29 16.14
N SER A 291 -10.89 -4.55 16.27
CA SER A 291 -10.10 -4.01 17.40
C SER A 291 -9.85 -2.50 17.29
N MET A 292 -9.88 -1.95 16.07
CA MET A 292 -9.65 -0.53 15.80
C MET A 292 -10.94 0.27 15.59
N ALA A 293 -12.11 -0.33 15.75
CA ALA A 293 -13.38 0.35 15.60
C ALA A 293 -13.53 1.48 16.65
N PRO A 294 -14.02 2.69 16.26
CA PRO A 294 -14.55 3.05 14.95
C PRO A 294 -13.47 3.22 13.88
N CYS A 295 -13.67 2.61 12.71
CA CYS A 295 -12.66 2.63 11.65
C CYS A 295 -13.23 2.70 10.23
N LEU A 296 -12.45 3.29 9.34
CA LEU A 296 -12.58 3.17 7.89
C LEU A 296 -11.71 2.01 7.39
N LEU A 297 -12.32 0.99 6.78
CA LEU A 297 -11.64 -0.14 6.15
C LEU A 297 -11.73 -0.03 4.62
N VAL A 298 -10.59 0.22 3.98
CA VAL A 298 -10.49 0.47 2.54
C VAL A 298 -10.00 -0.77 1.80
N PHE A 299 -10.74 -1.16 0.77
CA PHE A 299 -10.38 -2.18 -0.21
C PHE A 299 -10.25 -1.52 -1.59
N GLU A 300 -9.03 -1.43 -2.13
CA GLU A 300 -8.83 -0.91 -3.48
C GLU A 300 -8.88 -2.04 -4.52
N ASP A 301 -9.50 -1.79 -5.67
CA ASP A 301 -9.68 -2.76 -6.75
C ASP A 301 -10.34 -4.06 -6.25
N LEU A 302 -11.52 -3.92 -5.66
CA LEU A 302 -12.29 -5.01 -5.04
C LEU A 302 -12.54 -6.18 -6.00
N ASP A 303 -12.67 -5.91 -7.30
CA ASP A 303 -12.81 -6.91 -8.37
C ASP A 303 -11.54 -7.74 -8.57
N SER A 304 -10.37 -7.22 -8.20
CA SER A 304 -9.10 -7.95 -8.20
C SER A 304 -8.85 -8.69 -6.88
N LEU A 305 -9.33 -8.14 -5.75
CA LEU A 305 -9.20 -8.74 -4.42
C LEU A 305 -10.13 -9.95 -4.23
N VAL A 306 -11.40 -9.80 -4.56
CA VAL A 306 -12.42 -10.82 -4.33
C VAL A 306 -12.50 -11.75 -5.54
N LYS A 307 -11.74 -12.85 -5.47
CA LYS A 307 -11.71 -13.93 -6.46
C LYS A 307 -12.72 -15.02 -6.09
N GLU A 308 -13.03 -15.91 -7.02
CA GLU A 308 -13.99 -17.00 -6.80
C GLU A 308 -13.68 -17.84 -5.54
N LYS A 309 -12.40 -18.16 -5.32
CA LYS A 309 -11.92 -18.94 -4.16
C LYS A 309 -11.95 -18.18 -2.82
N THR A 310 -11.87 -16.84 -2.83
CA THR A 310 -11.85 -16.02 -1.61
C THR A 310 -13.22 -15.44 -1.26
N ARG A 311 -14.14 -15.44 -2.23
CA ARG A 311 -15.47 -14.84 -2.14
C ARG A 311 -16.25 -15.27 -0.90
N SER A 312 -16.39 -16.57 -0.65
CA SER A 312 -17.20 -17.07 0.47
C SER A 312 -16.65 -16.59 1.82
N TYR A 313 -15.32 -16.63 2.00
CA TYR A 313 -14.66 -16.15 3.20
C TYR A 313 -14.86 -14.64 3.39
N PHE A 314 -14.71 -13.85 2.32
CA PHE A 314 -14.94 -12.40 2.37
C PHE A 314 -16.39 -12.06 2.72
N LEU A 315 -17.37 -12.72 2.07
CA LEU A 315 -18.78 -12.50 2.34
C LEU A 315 -19.16 -12.84 3.78
N ASN A 316 -18.62 -13.92 4.34
CA ASN A 316 -18.87 -14.31 5.73
C ASN A 316 -18.38 -13.25 6.72
N GLU A 317 -17.20 -12.66 6.47
CA GLU A 317 -16.68 -11.58 7.33
C GLU A 317 -17.45 -10.27 7.16
N VAL A 318 -17.89 -9.92 5.95
CA VAL A 318 -18.72 -8.72 5.68
C VAL A 318 -20.11 -8.84 6.31
N ASP A 319 -20.73 -10.02 6.21
CA ASP A 319 -22.03 -10.31 6.83
C ASP A 319 -21.94 -10.21 8.35
N GLY A 320 -20.81 -10.64 8.92
CA GLY A 320 -20.49 -10.46 10.32
C GLY A 320 -21.31 -11.39 11.22
N LEU A 321 -20.98 -12.69 11.20
CA LEU A 321 -21.35 -13.58 12.32
C LEU A 321 -20.76 -13.07 13.65
N GLU A 322 -19.64 -12.33 13.57
CA GLU A 322 -19.06 -11.52 14.63
C GLU A 322 -19.46 -10.04 14.44
N ALA A 323 -19.61 -9.28 15.53
CA ALA A 323 -20.12 -7.90 15.49
C ALA A 323 -19.12 -6.93 14.81
N ASN A 324 -19.39 -6.54 13.57
CA ASN A 324 -18.66 -5.49 12.82
C ASN A 324 -19.11 -4.07 13.22
N ASP A 325 -19.36 -3.85 14.52
CA ASP A 325 -19.85 -2.58 15.05
C ASP A 325 -18.80 -1.47 14.88
N GLY A 326 -19.19 -0.31 14.35
CA GLY A 326 -18.31 0.83 14.11
C GLY A 326 -17.41 0.73 12.87
N ILE A 327 -17.62 -0.27 12.00
CA ILE A 327 -16.82 -0.45 10.79
C ILE A 327 -17.55 0.14 9.57
N LEU A 328 -16.91 1.12 8.91
CA LEU A 328 -17.29 1.59 7.58
C LEU A 328 -16.32 1.03 6.54
N MET A 329 -16.83 0.29 5.56
CA MET A 329 -16.05 -0.28 4.47
C MET A 329 -16.17 0.56 3.20
N ILE A 330 -15.05 0.85 2.54
CA ILE A 330 -15.04 1.42 1.18
C ILE A 330 -14.36 0.45 0.23
N GLY A 331 -15.07 0.03 -0.81
CA GLY A 331 -14.52 -0.74 -1.93
C GLY A 331 -14.41 0.13 -3.17
N SER A 332 -13.25 0.20 -3.81
CA SER A 332 -13.15 0.78 -5.16
C SER A 332 -13.20 -0.32 -6.23
N THR A 333 -13.76 -0.02 -7.39
CA THR A 333 -13.72 -0.94 -8.54
C THR A 333 -13.76 -0.19 -9.88
N ASN A 334 -13.13 -0.75 -10.90
CA ASN A 334 -13.28 -0.27 -12.28
C ASN A 334 -14.42 -0.95 -13.02
N HIS A 335 -14.89 -2.10 -12.51
CA HIS A 335 -15.85 -2.97 -13.19
C HIS A 335 -16.93 -3.44 -12.21
N LEU A 336 -17.93 -2.58 -11.98
CA LEU A 336 -19.06 -2.90 -11.10
C LEU A 336 -19.81 -4.16 -11.56
N ASP A 337 -19.83 -4.42 -12.87
CA ASP A 337 -20.42 -5.59 -13.51
C ASP A 337 -19.67 -6.90 -13.23
N LYS A 338 -18.37 -6.84 -12.96
CA LYS A 338 -17.52 -8.00 -12.61
C LYS A 338 -17.55 -8.35 -11.13
N LEU A 339 -18.03 -7.45 -10.28
CA LEU A 339 -18.20 -7.75 -8.87
C LEU A 339 -19.25 -8.83 -8.65
N ASP A 340 -19.02 -9.65 -7.62
CA ASP A 340 -19.98 -10.68 -7.23
C ASP A 340 -21.37 -10.05 -6.97
N PRO A 341 -22.47 -10.60 -7.53
CA PRO A 341 -23.81 -10.06 -7.34
C PRO A 341 -24.20 -9.95 -5.87
N ALA A 342 -23.66 -10.82 -5.01
CA ALA A 342 -23.95 -10.78 -3.59
C ALA A 342 -23.24 -9.61 -2.90
N LEU A 343 -22.15 -9.04 -3.44
CA LEU A 343 -21.56 -7.77 -3.00
C LEU A 343 -22.27 -6.57 -3.62
N ARG A 344 -22.66 -6.66 -4.89
CA ARG A 344 -23.26 -5.55 -5.64
C ARG A 344 -24.73 -5.32 -5.28
N ASP A 345 -25.53 -6.38 -5.23
CA ASP A 345 -26.99 -6.26 -5.26
C ASP A 345 -27.62 -6.47 -3.88
N ARG A 346 -26.93 -7.17 -2.96
CA ARG A 346 -27.50 -7.50 -1.65
C ARG A 346 -27.35 -6.34 -0.66
N PRO A 347 -28.45 -5.83 -0.09
CA PRO A 347 -28.40 -4.87 1.01
C PRO A 347 -27.73 -5.45 2.25
N SER A 348 -27.30 -4.59 3.17
CA SER A 348 -26.50 -4.80 4.40
C SER A 348 -24.99 -5.07 4.22
N ARG A 349 -24.49 -5.10 2.97
CA ARG A 349 -23.07 -5.32 2.65
C ARG A 349 -22.45 -4.04 2.11
N PHE A 350 -22.74 -3.72 0.85
CA PHE A 350 -22.36 -2.46 0.20
C PHE A 350 -23.62 -1.71 -0.26
N ASP A 351 -24.20 -0.98 0.69
CA ASP A 351 -25.52 -0.37 0.59
C ASP A 351 -25.51 0.89 -0.29
N ARG A 352 -24.37 1.57 -0.36
CA ARG A 352 -24.19 2.81 -1.10
C ARG A 352 -23.22 2.63 -2.24
N LYS A 353 -23.51 3.28 -3.37
CA LYS A 353 -22.70 3.20 -4.58
C LYS A 353 -22.57 4.61 -5.16
N TYR A 354 -21.34 5.06 -5.34
CA TYR A 354 -21.03 6.34 -5.96
C TYR A 354 -20.34 6.09 -7.30
N HIS A 355 -20.96 6.62 -8.36
CA HIS A 355 -20.45 6.50 -9.73
C HIS A 355 -19.54 7.67 -10.08
N PHE A 356 -18.25 7.39 -10.24
CA PHE A 356 -17.23 8.29 -10.73
C PHE A 356 -17.26 8.32 -12.26
N LYS A 357 -18.03 9.28 -12.79
CA LYS A 357 -18.20 9.49 -14.23
C LYS A 357 -16.95 10.14 -14.84
N LEU A 358 -16.87 10.11 -16.17
CA LEU A 358 -15.95 10.98 -16.91
C LEU A 358 -16.28 12.46 -16.60
N PRO A 359 -15.27 13.33 -16.53
CA PRO A 359 -15.49 14.75 -16.26
C PRO A 359 -16.29 15.39 -17.38
N ASP A 360 -17.36 16.10 -16.99
CA ASP A 360 -18.09 16.99 -17.88
C ASP A 360 -17.29 18.27 -18.19
N LEU A 361 -17.83 19.13 -19.04
CA LEU A 361 -17.15 20.37 -19.44
C LEU A 361 -16.74 21.22 -18.22
N ALA A 362 -17.64 21.37 -17.23
CA ALA A 362 -17.38 22.17 -16.03
C ALA A 362 -16.22 21.60 -15.21
N ASN A 363 -16.18 20.28 -15.00
CA ASN A 363 -15.10 19.60 -14.30
C ASN A 363 -13.77 19.67 -15.06
N ARG A 364 -13.79 19.56 -16.39
CA ARG A 364 -12.57 19.72 -17.21
C ARG A 364 -12.03 21.15 -17.15
N THR A 365 -12.90 22.16 -17.18
CA THR A 365 -12.51 23.57 -17.00
C THR A 365 -11.90 23.80 -15.61
N ALA A 366 -12.55 23.29 -14.55
CA ALA A 366 -12.04 23.39 -13.20
C ALA A 366 -10.66 22.73 -13.04
N TYR A 367 -10.47 21.55 -13.65
CA TYR A 367 -9.18 20.85 -13.65
C TYR A 367 -8.09 21.64 -14.39
N ALA A 368 -8.42 22.25 -15.52
CA ALA A 368 -7.50 23.10 -16.26
C ALA A 368 -7.10 24.36 -15.46
N GLU A 369 -8.05 24.97 -14.73
CA GLU A 369 -7.77 26.09 -13.82
C GLU A 369 -6.88 25.69 -12.63
N LEU A 370 -7.05 24.48 -12.08
CA LEU A 370 -6.14 23.96 -11.04
C LEU A 370 -4.71 23.86 -11.59
N TRP A 371 -4.54 23.32 -12.79
CA TRP A 371 -3.24 23.23 -13.45
C TRP A 371 -2.65 24.61 -13.73
N ARG A 372 -3.46 25.55 -14.23
CA ARG A 372 -3.04 26.95 -14.43
C ARG A 372 -2.45 27.54 -13.15
N LYS A 373 -3.14 27.43 -12.02
CA LYS A 373 -2.64 27.93 -10.72
C LYS A 373 -1.32 27.27 -10.31
N LYS A 374 -1.20 25.96 -10.54
CA LYS A 374 0.01 25.19 -10.23
C LYS A 374 1.22 25.63 -11.06
N ILE A 375 1.01 25.98 -12.33
CA ILE A 375 2.09 26.33 -13.26
C ILE A 375 2.34 27.84 -13.36
N GLN A 376 1.46 28.68 -12.82
CA GLN A 376 1.59 30.15 -12.88
C GLN A 376 2.90 30.67 -12.24
N ALA A 377 3.46 29.94 -11.29
CA ALA A 377 4.78 30.23 -10.69
C ALA A 377 5.97 29.81 -11.58
N THR A 378 5.72 29.15 -12.72
CA THR A 378 6.75 28.65 -13.61
C THR A 378 7.07 29.70 -14.68
N PRO A 379 8.34 30.12 -14.84
CA PRO A 379 8.72 31.15 -15.82
C PRO A 379 8.64 30.72 -17.29
N LEU A 380 8.10 29.53 -17.57
CA LEU A 380 8.15 28.86 -18.87
C LEU A 380 6.86 28.99 -19.70
N THR A 381 5.82 29.64 -19.19
CA THR A 381 4.48 29.57 -19.82
C THR A 381 3.62 30.80 -19.57
N ASP A 382 3.22 31.48 -20.65
CA ASP A 382 2.08 32.40 -20.61
C ASP A 382 0.80 31.57 -20.79
N TYR A 383 0.02 31.41 -19.70
CA TYR A 383 -1.25 30.69 -19.70
C TYR A 383 -2.39 31.71 -19.62
N PRO A 384 -3.06 32.02 -20.76
CA PRO A 384 -4.13 33.01 -20.76
C PRO A 384 -5.37 32.47 -20.03
N ALA A 385 -6.14 33.36 -19.42
CA ALA A 385 -7.32 32.97 -18.63
C ALA A 385 -8.39 32.23 -19.44
N THR A 386 -8.48 32.51 -20.75
CA THR A 386 -9.44 31.87 -21.66
C THR A 386 -9.04 30.45 -22.05
N ALA A 387 -7.77 30.06 -21.89
CA ALA A 387 -7.29 28.76 -22.36
C ALA A 387 -7.95 27.57 -21.63
N SER A 388 -8.37 27.72 -20.37
CA SER A 388 -8.97 26.63 -19.62
C SER A 388 -10.29 26.13 -20.21
N GLU A 389 -11.14 27.05 -20.67
CA GLU A 389 -12.40 26.70 -21.35
C GLU A 389 -12.14 26.04 -22.70
N GLU A 390 -11.18 26.58 -23.47
CA GLU A 390 -10.81 26.01 -24.77
C GLU A 390 -10.23 24.60 -24.63
N ILE A 391 -9.33 24.38 -23.67
CA ILE A 391 -8.76 23.05 -23.37
C ILE A 391 -9.88 22.09 -22.93
N ALA A 392 -10.83 22.55 -22.11
CA ALA A 392 -11.95 21.74 -21.66
C ALA A 392 -12.88 21.30 -22.80
N GLN A 393 -13.07 22.14 -23.82
CA GLN A 393 -13.83 21.78 -25.04
C GLN A 393 -13.07 20.74 -25.87
N LEU A 394 -11.75 20.87 -26.02
CA LEU A 394 -10.93 19.95 -26.83
C LEU A 394 -10.83 18.54 -26.21
N THR A 395 -10.95 18.44 -24.89
CA THR A 395 -10.68 17.23 -24.09
C THR A 395 -11.93 16.42 -23.74
N GLU A 396 -13.00 16.53 -24.53
CA GLU A 396 -14.17 15.66 -24.38
C GLU A 396 -13.77 14.18 -24.42
N GLY A 397 -14.34 13.40 -23.49
CA GLY A 397 -14.07 11.97 -23.32
C GLY A 397 -12.82 11.63 -22.48
N PHE A 398 -12.00 12.61 -22.11
CA PHE A 398 -10.79 12.35 -21.31
C PHE A 398 -11.15 12.10 -19.85
N SER A 399 -10.50 11.13 -19.21
CA SER A 399 -10.48 11.00 -17.75
C SER A 399 -9.52 12.02 -17.12
N PHE A 400 -9.59 12.22 -15.81
CA PHE A 400 -8.61 13.09 -15.12
C PHE A 400 -7.17 12.60 -15.28
N ALA A 401 -6.94 11.28 -15.41
CA ALA A 401 -5.61 10.75 -15.72
C ALA A 401 -5.12 11.16 -17.12
N TYR A 402 -5.99 11.13 -18.13
CA TYR A 402 -5.64 11.63 -19.48
C TYR A 402 -5.42 13.14 -19.50
N LEU A 403 -6.22 13.91 -18.75
CA LEU A 403 -6.00 15.34 -18.58
C LEU A 403 -4.65 15.60 -17.90
N ASN A 404 -4.33 14.87 -16.83
CA ASN A 404 -3.04 14.97 -16.15
C ASN A 404 -1.87 14.72 -17.12
N GLU A 405 -1.96 13.66 -17.93
CA GLU A 405 -0.96 13.35 -18.94
C GLU A 405 -0.85 14.45 -20.00
N LEU A 406 -1.97 14.98 -20.48
CA LEU A 406 -1.99 16.12 -21.42
C LEU A 406 -1.19 17.31 -20.87
N PHE A 407 -1.49 17.74 -19.64
CA PHE A 407 -0.78 18.86 -19.01
C PHE A 407 0.70 18.55 -18.83
N ILE A 408 1.08 17.36 -18.36
CA ILE A 408 2.49 16.97 -18.19
C ILE A 408 3.22 17.00 -19.53
N SER A 409 2.66 16.37 -20.56
CA SER A 409 3.25 16.28 -21.89
C SER A 409 3.43 17.66 -22.55
N VAL A 410 2.44 18.56 -22.42
CA VAL A 410 2.54 19.95 -22.91
C VAL A 410 3.66 20.69 -22.18
N MET A 411 3.71 20.62 -20.85
CA MET A 411 4.72 21.32 -20.05
C MET A 411 6.14 20.83 -20.36
N LEU A 412 6.34 19.52 -20.52
CA LEU A 412 7.63 18.96 -20.91
C LEU A 412 8.04 19.39 -22.32
N THR A 413 7.09 19.43 -23.25
CA THR A 413 7.34 19.91 -24.61
C THR A 413 7.76 21.38 -24.61
N MET A 414 7.09 22.21 -23.84
CA MET A 414 7.43 23.63 -23.70
C MET A 414 8.79 23.84 -23.03
N ALA A 415 9.09 23.08 -21.97
CA ALA A 415 10.40 23.14 -21.31
C ALA A 415 11.53 22.73 -22.27
N ARG A 416 11.31 21.72 -23.12
CA ARG A 416 12.27 21.32 -24.17
C ARG A 416 12.47 22.45 -25.20
N ARG A 417 11.38 23.07 -25.67
CA ARG A 417 11.42 24.19 -26.63
C ARG A 417 12.14 25.42 -26.08
N ALA A 418 11.92 25.74 -24.81
CA ALA A 418 12.64 26.83 -24.14
C ALA A 418 14.16 26.57 -24.11
N ARG A 419 14.58 25.35 -23.77
CA ARG A 419 16.00 24.97 -23.78
C ARG A 419 16.64 25.00 -25.16
N THR A 420 15.89 24.67 -26.23
CA THR A 420 16.41 24.77 -27.60
C THR A 420 16.50 26.21 -28.10
N LYS A 421 15.62 27.12 -27.63
CA LYS A 421 15.71 28.56 -27.95
C LYS A 421 16.89 29.23 -27.22
N ASP A 422 17.22 28.76 -26.02
CA ASP A 422 18.34 29.27 -25.21
C ASP A 422 19.71 28.77 -25.72
N LYS A 423 19.75 27.61 -26.38
CA LYS A 423 20.87 27.19 -27.23
C LYS A 423 20.73 27.81 -28.62
N GLY A 424 21.02 29.11 -28.75
CA GLY A 424 21.16 29.78 -30.05
C GLY A 424 22.11 29.01 -31.00
N PRO A 425 22.09 29.29 -32.32
CA PRO A 425 22.77 28.47 -33.32
C PRO A 425 24.24 28.33 -32.96
N SER A 426 24.64 27.15 -32.50
CA SER A 426 26.04 26.82 -32.31
C SER A 426 26.69 26.90 -33.68
N HIS A 427 27.64 27.84 -33.84
CA HIS A 427 28.59 27.82 -34.94
C HIS A 427 29.08 26.37 -35.14
N PRO A 428 29.04 25.82 -36.36
CA PRO A 428 29.76 24.58 -36.61
C PRO A 428 31.25 24.90 -36.42
N GLU A 429 31.87 24.25 -35.44
CA GLU A 429 33.32 24.23 -35.32
C GLU A 429 33.90 23.75 -36.65
N ALA A 430 34.77 24.56 -37.22
CA ALA A 430 35.53 24.24 -38.41
C ALA A 430 36.50 23.08 -38.11
N GLY A 431 36.03 21.85 -38.29
CA GLY A 431 36.87 20.69 -38.52
C GLY A 431 37.19 20.59 -40.01
N GLN A 432 38.44 20.88 -40.36
CA GLN A 432 39.00 20.53 -41.66
C GLN A 432 38.89 19.02 -41.86
N GLU A 433 38.20 18.58 -42.91
CA GLU A 433 38.59 17.37 -43.62
C GLU A 433 38.15 17.43 -45.08
N SER A 434 39.15 17.34 -45.95
CA SER A 434 39.09 17.26 -47.39
C SER A 434 38.50 15.93 -47.85
N GLY A 435 37.57 15.95 -48.81
CA GLY A 435 37.13 14.74 -49.50
C GLY A 435 36.04 15.05 -50.53
N SER A 436 36.41 14.96 -51.80
CA SER A 436 35.56 15.09 -52.99
C SER A 436 34.43 14.04 -53.06
N ASP A 437 33.22 14.46 -53.42
CA ASP A 437 32.59 14.01 -54.68
C ASP A 437 31.26 14.74 -54.97
N LYS A 438 31.04 14.99 -56.26
CA LYS A 438 29.89 15.69 -56.85
C LYS A 438 28.66 14.78 -56.95
N ALA A 439 27.47 15.32 -56.67
CA ALA A 439 26.25 15.01 -57.41
C ALA A 439 25.22 16.16 -57.30
N GLN A 440 24.57 16.46 -58.42
CA GLN A 440 23.70 17.62 -58.69
C GLN A 440 22.24 17.41 -58.22
N GLN A 441 21.65 18.44 -57.59
CA GLN A 441 20.28 19.04 -57.69
C GLN A 441 18.99 18.14 -57.72
N PRO A 442 17.77 18.69 -57.47
CA PRO A 442 17.38 20.10 -57.33
C PRO A 442 16.55 20.46 -56.08
N GLU A 443 16.45 21.78 -55.90
CA GLU A 443 15.55 22.52 -55.02
C GLU A 443 14.09 22.08 -55.14
N GLN A 444 13.44 21.82 -54.00
CA GLN A 444 12.00 21.96 -53.85
C GLN A 444 11.72 22.94 -52.72
N ALA A 445 11.07 24.03 -53.11
CA ALA A 445 10.45 24.99 -52.23
C ALA A 445 9.33 24.30 -51.45
N GLU A 446 9.47 24.21 -50.13
CA GLU A 446 8.33 23.98 -49.25
C GLU A 446 8.19 25.18 -48.33
N GLY A 447 7.03 25.82 -48.46
CA GLY A 447 6.65 27.01 -47.72
C GLY A 447 6.76 26.78 -46.23
N SER A 448 7.40 27.73 -45.56
CA SER A 448 7.32 27.88 -44.11
C SER A 448 5.87 28.11 -43.72
N GLN A 449 5.13 27.03 -43.48
CA GLN A 449 3.97 27.08 -42.60
C GLN A 449 4.50 27.58 -41.25
N GLN A 450 4.25 28.85 -40.97
CA GLN A 450 4.38 29.40 -39.62
C GLN A 450 3.44 28.60 -38.73
N GLN A 451 4.00 27.55 -38.13
CA GLN A 451 3.32 26.71 -37.16
C GLN A 451 3.09 27.59 -35.94
N ASP A 452 1.82 27.89 -35.67
CA ASP A 452 1.39 28.73 -34.56
C ASP A 452 2.05 28.22 -33.27
N ASP A 453 2.97 29.04 -32.73
CA ASP A 453 4.02 28.61 -31.80
C ASP A 453 3.55 28.70 -30.32
N GLY A 454 2.27 29.01 -30.12
CA GLY A 454 1.65 29.29 -28.83
C GLY A 454 1.29 28.04 -28.01
N LEU A 455 1.12 28.22 -26.70
CA LEU A 455 0.72 27.20 -25.73
C LEU A 455 -0.48 26.36 -26.21
N LEU A 456 -1.52 27.03 -26.71
CA LEU A 456 -2.76 26.40 -27.13
C LEU A 456 -2.58 25.50 -28.36
N ALA A 457 -1.66 25.84 -29.27
CA ALA A 457 -1.34 24.99 -30.41
C ALA A 457 -0.69 23.67 -29.96
N VAL A 458 0.19 23.72 -28.96
CA VAL A 458 0.78 22.52 -28.34
C VAL A 458 -0.29 21.66 -27.68
N PHE A 459 -1.26 22.26 -26.98
CA PHE A 459 -2.41 21.54 -26.43
C PHE A 459 -3.22 20.84 -27.53
N LYS A 460 -3.59 21.55 -28.61
CA LYS A 460 -4.34 20.96 -29.73
C LYS A 460 -3.62 19.75 -30.32
N GLN A 461 -2.32 19.89 -30.58
CA GLN A 461 -1.49 18.81 -31.11
C GLN A 461 -1.47 17.60 -30.15
N GLN A 462 -1.26 17.84 -28.85
CA GLN A 462 -1.17 16.74 -27.88
C GLN A 462 -2.53 16.07 -27.62
N VAL A 463 -3.63 16.81 -27.69
CA VAL A 463 -4.98 16.25 -27.62
C VAL A 463 -5.22 15.27 -28.77
N GLU A 464 -4.82 15.60 -30.00
CA GLU A 464 -4.94 14.68 -31.14
C GLU A 464 -4.15 13.39 -30.93
N VAL A 465 -2.92 13.49 -30.41
CA VAL A 465 -2.07 12.33 -30.11
C VAL A 465 -2.77 11.42 -29.10
N LEU A 466 -3.22 11.95 -27.98
CA LEU A 466 -3.89 11.18 -26.92
C LEU A 466 -5.22 10.58 -27.39
N LYS A 467 -5.99 11.29 -28.23
CA LYS A 467 -7.22 10.73 -28.83
C LYS A 467 -6.92 9.51 -29.72
N ARG A 468 -5.87 9.58 -30.55
CA ARG A 468 -5.45 8.43 -31.40
C ARG A 468 -5.00 7.24 -30.55
N GLU A 469 -4.33 7.47 -29.42
CA GLU A 469 -3.93 6.41 -28.49
C GLU A 469 -5.15 5.76 -27.81
N MET A 470 -6.16 6.56 -27.43
CA MET A 470 -7.41 6.04 -26.90
C MET A 470 -8.15 5.16 -27.92
N ASP A 471 -8.21 5.56 -29.18
CA ASP A 471 -8.87 4.82 -30.26
C ASP A 471 -8.15 3.51 -30.62
N THR A 472 -6.83 3.46 -30.45
CA THR A 472 -6.06 2.21 -30.65
C THR A 472 -6.22 1.24 -29.48
N SER A 473 -6.36 1.76 -28.25
CA SER A 473 -6.60 0.94 -27.05
C SER A 473 -8.02 0.36 -26.95
N THR A 474 -8.99 0.96 -27.65
CA THR A 474 -10.40 0.55 -27.64
C THR A 474 -10.77 -0.43 -28.75
N LYS A 475 -9.86 -0.73 -29.69
CA LYS A 475 -10.02 -1.86 -30.62
C LYS A 475 -9.56 -3.16 -29.93
N PRO A 476 -10.47 -4.04 -29.48
CA PRO A 476 -10.06 -5.40 -29.19
C PRO A 476 -9.50 -6.01 -30.48
N GLY A 477 -8.37 -6.71 -30.39
CA GLY A 477 -7.83 -7.50 -31.49
C GLY A 477 -8.87 -8.51 -31.96
N GLY A 478 -9.68 -8.13 -32.93
CA GLY A 478 -10.61 -8.99 -33.63
C GLY A 478 -9.85 -9.72 -34.73
N GLU A 479 -9.29 -10.89 -34.39
CA GLU A 479 -9.27 -11.95 -35.39
C GLU A 479 -10.71 -12.41 -35.57
N SER A 480 -11.33 -11.96 -36.66
CA SER A 480 -12.58 -12.52 -37.14
C SER A 480 -12.31 -13.96 -37.59
N VAL A 481 -12.50 -14.92 -36.69
CA VAL A 481 -12.62 -16.33 -37.07
C VAL A 481 -13.94 -16.46 -37.82
N LYS A 482 -13.88 -16.51 -39.15
CA LYS A 482 -14.97 -17.07 -39.95
C LYS A 482 -14.91 -18.58 -39.75
N THR A 483 -15.95 -19.13 -39.15
CA THR A 483 -16.20 -20.57 -39.12
C THR A 483 -16.84 -20.97 -40.43
N ASP A 484 -16.19 -21.86 -41.18
CA ASP A 484 -16.82 -22.59 -42.26
C ASP A 484 -17.44 -23.88 -41.69
N ASP A 485 -18.52 -24.37 -42.31
CA ASP A 485 -19.49 -25.37 -41.81
C ASP A 485 -18.96 -26.79 -41.47
N GLU A 486 -17.65 -27.01 -41.35
CA GLU A 486 -17.06 -28.33 -41.05
C GLU A 486 -16.05 -28.34 -39.89
N GLY A 487 -16.18 -27.46 -38.90
CA GLY A 487 -15.74 -27.74 -37.52
C GLY A 487 -14.34 -28.31 -37.28
N ILE A 488 -13.30 -27.86 -37.99
CA ILE A 488 -11.90 -28.24 -37.72
C ILE A 488 -11.01 -26.98 -37.62
N VAL A 489 -10.42 -26.75 -36.44
CA VAL A 489 -9.43 -25.68 -36.20
C VAL A 489 -8.02 -26.23 -36.45
N LEU A 490 -7.37 -25.80 -37.54
CA LEU A 490 -5.94 -26.00 -37.77
C LEU A 490 -5.16 -24.75 -37.40
N VAL A 491 -4.44 -24.78 -36.27
CA VAL A 491 -3.49 -23.73 -35.91
C VAL A 491 -2.16 -23.99 -36.62
N GLN A 492 -1.88 -23.27 -37.72
CA GLN A 492 -0.53 -23.18 -38.27
C GLN A 492 0.29 -22.18 -37.44
N ARG A 493 1.35 -22.65 -36.79
CA ARG A 493 2.38 -21.78 -36.18
C ARG A 493 3.45 -21.44 -37.23
N PRO A 494 3.96 -20.19 -37.28
CA PRO A 494 5.10 -19.86 -38.12
C PRO A 494 6.39 -20.50 -37.55
N ALA A 495 7.19 -21.06 -38.45
CA ALA A 495 8.48 -21.67 -38.14
C ALA A 495 9.53 -20.59 -37.83
N GLY A 496 10.28 -20.74 -36.72
CA GLY A 496 11.41 -19.86 -36.44
C GLY A 496 12.11 -20.07 -35.09
N SER A 497 13.26 -20.76 -35.14
CA SER A 497 14.33 -20.88 -34.14
C SER A 497 14.06 -21.62 -32.83
N VAL A 498 14.67 -22.81 -32.80
CA VAL A 498 14.90 -23.74 -31.72
C VAL A 498 15.96 -23.20 -30.75
N HIS A 499 15.73 -23.29 -29.44
CA HIS A 499 16.75 -23.75 -28.48
C HIS A 499 16.10 -24.55 -27.33
N ASN A 500 16.40 -25.84 -27.34
CA ASN A 500 16.02 -26.87 -26.37
C ASN A 500 16.74 -26.65 -25.02
N ARG A 501 16.01 -26.83 -23.90
CA ARG A 501 16.25 -27.96 -22.96
C ARG A 501 15.13 -28.07 -21.90
N PRO A 502 14.77 -29.29 -21.48
CA PRO A 502 13.56 -29.57 -20.70
C PRO A 502 13.83 -29.67 -19.18
N LEU A 503 12.84 -29.33 -18.35
CA LEU A 503 12.76 -29.80 -16.97
C LEU A 503 11.54 -30.73 -16.83
N ARG A 504 11.85 -31.97 -16.49
CA ARG A 504 10.94 -33.09 -16.23
C ARG A 504 10.03 -32.77 -15.04
N THR A 505 8.72 -32.91 -15.25
CA THR A 505 7.75 -33.17 -14.18
C THR A 505 7.62 -34.69 -14.03
N MET A 506 7.98 -35.23 -12.87
CA MET A 506 7.63 -36.59 -12.48
C MET A 506 6.39 -36.51 -11.59
N MET A 507 5.28 -37.04 -12.09
CA MET A 507 4.16 -37.49 -11.29
C MET A 507 4.58 -38.75 -10.53
N ALA A 508 4.17 -38.85 -9.27
CA ALA A 508 4.04 -40.11 -8.57
C ALA A 508 2.65 -40.18 -7.94
N VAL A 509 2.09 -41.39 -8.05
CA VAL A 509 0.75 -41.89 -7.75
C VAL A 509 0.37 -41.71 -6.28
#